data_AF-A0A2X3D5T3-F1
#
_entry.id   AF-A0A2X3D5T3-F1
#
_cell.length_a   1.000
_cell.length_b   1.000
_cell.length_c   1.000
_cell.angle_alpha   90.00
_cell.angle_beta   90.00
_cell.angle_gamma   90.00
#
_symmetry.space_group_name_H-M   'P 1'
#
loop_
_entity.id
_entity.type
_entity.pdbx_description
1 polymer ?
#
loop_
_entity_poly.entity_id
_entity_poly.type
_entity_poly.pdbx_seq_one_letter_code
_entity_poly.pdbx_strand_id
1 'polypeptide(L)'
;MKYIVSSAASLSFADGSRHELTPGIHDSFPDHVKKHWAFTHHAKPLSESDLQQEQQDGELSQRVASLEGQVTDLQKQLEAEQGKVTELTGQRDAHAKTIDEHVATIADLRKQLEAAKVTDNAKKQPTANK
;
A
#
# COMPACT_ATOMS: atom_id res chain seq x y z
N MET A 1 11.24 29.46 -31.58
CA MET A 1 11.85 28.73 -30.45
C MET A 1 11.29 29.38 -29.21
N LYS A 2 10.66 28.58 -28.34
CA LYS A 2 10.01 29.10 -27.12
C LYS A 2 11.06 29.57 -26.11
N TYR A 3 10.67 30.48 -25.24
CA TYR A 3 11.50 30.99 -24.17
C TYR A 3 10.70 31.02 -22.88
N ILE A 4 11.35 30.72 -21.77
CA ILE A 4 10.81 30.95 -20.44
C ILE A 4 11.49 32.19 -19.84
N VAL A 5 10.68 33.15 -19.40
CA VAL A 5 11.12 34.36 -18.70
C VAL A 5 10.91 34.16 -17.20
N SER A 6 11.99 34.22 -16.43
CA SER A 6 11.97 33.97 -14.98
C SER A 6 11.58 35.19 -14.14
N SER A 7 11.83 36.40 -14.65
CA SER A 7 11.57 37.66 -13.94
C SER A 7 11.20 38.78 -14.92
N ALA A 8 10.34 39.70 -14.45
CA ALA A 8 9.92 40.85 -15.23
C ALA A 8 11.09 41.81 -15.43
N ALA A 9 11.29 42.31 -16.65
CA ALA A 9 12.37 43.25 -16.96
C ALA A 9 12.03 44.14 -18.16
N SER A 10 12.50 45.39 -18.14
CA SER A 10 12.39 46.29 -19.29
C SER A 10 13.77 46.47 -19.94
N LEU A 11 13.91 46.01 -21.18
CA LEU A 11 15.12 46.18 -21.98
C LEU A 11 15.04 47.52 -22.72
N SER A 12 16.06 48.37 -22.56
CA SER A 12 16.15 49.67 -23.24
C SER A 12 17.22 49.62 -24.32
N PHE A 13 16.92 50.11 -25.52
CA PHE A 13 17.81 50.05 -26.68
C PHE A 13 18.37 51.44 -27.05
N ALA A 14 19.41 51.44 -27.89
CA ALA A 14 20.14 52.66 -28.28
C ALA A 14 19.29 53.64 -29.12
N ASP A 15 18.22 53.16 -29.76
CA ASP A 15 17.24 53.97 -30.49
C ASP A 15 16.19 54.62 -29.58
N GLY A 16 16.29 54.41 -28.25
CA GLY A 16 15.33 54.89 -27.26
C GLY A 16 14.09 53.99 -27.11
N SER A 17 13.97 52.91 -27.89
CA SER A 17 12.89 51.94 -27.74
C SER A 17 13.06 51.09 -26.48
N ARG A 18 11.93 50.54 -26.01
CA ARG A 18 11.89 49.63 -24.85
C ARG A 18 11.07 48.39 -25.17
N HIS A 19 11.53 47.25 -24.66
CA HIS A 19 10.81 45.98 -24.73
C HIS A 19 10.64 45.39 -23.34
N GLU A 20 9.41 45.03 -22.99
CA GLU A 20 9.09 44.46 -21.70
C GLU A 20 9.08 42.92 -21.77
N LEU A 21 9.87 42.30 -20.90
CA LEU A 21 9.86 40.88 -20.64
C LEU A 21 8.89 40.63 -19.49
N THR A 22 7.84 39.86 -19.76
CA THR A 22 6.87 39.43 -18.75
C THR A 22 7.17 37.99 -18.34
N PRO A 23 7.11 37.63 -17.04
CA PRO A 23 7.34 36.26 -16.60
C PRO A 23 6.38 35.28 -17.27
N GLY A 24 6.90 34.11 -17.66
CA GLY A 24 6.10 33.06 -18.32
C GLY A 24 6.75 32.51 -19.59
N ILE A 25 5.98 31.68 -20.31
CA ILE A 25 6.42 31.04 -21.55
C ILE A 25 5.97 31.90 -22.75
N HIS A 26 6.91 32.23 -23.62
CA HIS A 26 6.71 33.04 -24.82
C HIS A 26 7.12 32.26 -26.05
N ASP A 27 6.32 32.34 -27.13
CA ASP A 27 6.56 31.57 -28.35
C ASP A 27 7.82 31.99 -29.11
N SER A 28 8.14 33.29 -29.10
CA SER A 28 9.34 33.86 -29.72
C SER A 28 9.55 35.31 -29.27
N PHE A 29 10.80 35.77 -29.37
CA PHE A 29 11.17 37.17 -29.22
C PHE A 29 11.82 37.71 -30.51
N PRO A 30 11.70 39.03 -30.80
CA PRO A 30 12.41 39.67 -31.90
C PRO A 30 13.94 39.51 -31.78
N ASP A 31 14.65 39.52 -32.91
CA ASP A 31 16.11 39.29 -32.92
C ASP A 31 16.90 40.36 -32.17
N HIS A 32 16.47 41.63 -32.22
CA HIS A 32 17.12 42.70 -31.45
C HIS A 32 16.96 42.48 -29.94
N VAL A 33 15.82 41.95 -29.49
CA VAL A 33 15.57 41.58 -28.09
C VAL A 33 16.48 40.43 -27.67
N LYS A 34 16.57 39.37 -28.47
CA LYS A 34 17.43 38.20 -28.18
C LYS A 34 18.92 38.54 -28.11
N LYS A 35 19.36 39.56 -28.85
CA LYS A 35 20.75 40.06 -28.87
C LYS A 35 21.06 41.03 -27.73
N HIS A 36 20.07 41.51 -26.99
CA HIS A 36 20.29 42.42 -25.89
C HIS A 36 21.07 41.74 -24.77
N TRP A 37 22.08 42.41 -24.20
CA TRP A 37 23.00 41.83 -23.20
C TRP A 37 22.29 41.26 -21.97
N ALA A 38 21.18 41.88 -21.54
CA ALA A 38 20.40 41.44 -20.39
C ALA A 38 19.37 40.33 -20.72
N PHE A 39 19.15 40.00 -21.99
CA PHE A 39 18.08 39.06 -22.37
C PHE A 39 18.30 37.67 -21.77
N THR A 40 19.51 37.12 -21.85
CA THR A 40 19.85 35.79 -21.32
C THR A 40 19.84 35.72 -19.79
N HIS A 41 19.82 36.86 -19.10
CA HIS A 41 19.68 36.93 -17.65
C HIS A 41 18.23 36.70 -17.20
N HIS A 42 17.27 37.11 -18.02
CA HIS A 42 15.84 37.05 -17.71
C HIS A 42 15.10 35.95 -18.48
N ALA A 43 15.57 35.58 -19.67
CA ALA A 43 14.93 34.63 -20.57
C ALA A 43 15.90 33.51 -20.98
N LYS A 44 15.43 32.27 -20.93
CA LYS A 44 16.16 31.10 -21.41
C LYS A 44 15.36 30.38 -22.49
N PRO A 45 16.02 29.80 -23.51
CA PRO A 45 15.32 28.99 -24.49
C PRO A 45 14.69 27.78 -23.78
N LEU A 46 13.44 27.50 -24.12
CA LEU A 46 12.72 26.34 -23.65
C LEU A 46 12.67 25.34 -24.79
N SER A 47 13.34 24.21 -24.62
CA SER A 47 13.39 23.14 -25.62
C SER A 47 12.16 22.23 -25.52
N GLU A 48 11.84 21.52 -26.59
CA GLU A 48 10.79 20.50 -26.55
C GLU A 48 11.15 19.38 -25.57
N SER A 49 12.45 19.07 -25.39
CA SER A 49 12.92 18.11 -24.40
C SER A 49 12.64 18.53 -22.96
N ASP A 50 12.76 19.82 -22.63
CA ASP A 50 12.47 20.32 -21.27
C ASP A 50 10.97 20.14 -20.94
N LEU A 51 10.10 20.44 -21.92
CA LEU A 51 8.66 20.26 -21.77
C LEU A 51 8.26 18.79 -21.65
N GLN A 52 8.92 17.91 -22.40
CA GLN A 52 8.70 16.46 -22.31
C GLN A 52 9.18 15.89 -20.97
N GLN A 53 10.30 16.39 -20.46
CA GLN A 53 10.84 15.96 -19.18
C GLN A 53 9.89 16.33 -18.03
N GLU A 54 9.39 17.57 -17.99
CA GLU A 54 8.38 17.98 -17.00
C GLU A 54 7.10 17.12 -17.05
N GLN A 55 6.64 16.77 -18.26
CA GLN A 55 5.49 15.86 -18.41
C GLN A 55 5.80 14.47 -17.86
N GLN A 56 6.96 13.90 -18.18
CA GLN A 56 7.39 12.60 -17.66
C GLN A 56 7.55 12.61 -16.15
N ASP A 57 8.11 13.67 -15.58
CA ASP A 57 8.28 13.83 -14.13
C ASP A 57 6.90 13.90 -13.43
N GLY A 58 5.93 14.58 -14.05
CA GLY A 58 4.54 14.60 -13.59
C GLY A 58 3.89 13.21 -13.62
N GLU A 59 4.02 12.48 -14.72
CA GLU A 59 3.50 11.11 -14.86
C GLU A 59 4.15 10.14 -13.86
N LEU A 60 5.48 10.22 -13.69
CA LEU A 60 6.22 9.42 -12.71
C LEU A 60 5.78 9.72 -11.29
N SER A 61 5.57 11.00 -10.95
CA SER A 61 5.06 11.40 -9.63
C SER A 61 3.67 10.83 -9.36
N GLN A 62 2.78 10.85 -10.35
CA GLN A 62 1.46 10.21 -10.23
C GLN A 62 1.56 8.69 -10.08
N ARG A 63 2.47 8.05 -10.82
CA ARG A 63 2.74 6.61 -10.71
C ARG A 63 3.21 6.24 -9.31
N VAL A 64 4.15 7.01 -8.74
CA VAL A 64 4.68 6.81 -7.39
C VAL A 64 3.55 6.93 -6.37
N ALA A 65 2.75 8.00 -6.42
CA ALA A 65 1.63 8.18 -5.50
C ALA A 65 0.60 7.03 -5.60
N SER A 66 0.32 6.55 -6.81
CA SER A 66 -0.55 5.39 -7.01
C SER A 66 0.03 4.10 -6.43
N LEU A 67 1.34 3.86 -6.59
CA LEU A 67 2.00 2.67 -6.05
C LEU A 67 2.08 2.72 -4.52
N GLU A 68 2.35 3.88 -3.93
CA GLU A 68 2.32 4.07 -2.47
C GLU A 68 0.93 3.80 -1.89
N GLY A 69 -0.13 4.22 -2.58
CA GLY A 69 -1.51 3.88 -2.23
C GLY A 69 -1.75 2.36 -2.23
N GLN A 70 -1.33 1.67 -3.30
CA GLN A 70 -1.46 0.21 -3.40
C GLN A 70 -0.67 -0.52 -2.30
N VAL A 71 0.53 -0.06 -1.98
CA VAL A 71 1.35 -0.64 -0.90
C VAL A 71 0.62 -0.50 0.44
N THR A 72 0.05 0.67 0.72
CA THR A 72 -0.70 0.94 1.95
C THR A 72 -1.93 0.01 2.06
N ASP A 73 -2.65 -0.19 0.97
CA ASP A 73 -3.83 -1.07 0.97
C ASP A 73 -3.45 -2.54 1.13
N LEU A 74 -2.38 -2.99 0.48
CA LEU A 74 -1.86 -4.35 0.64
C LEU A 74 -1.38 -4.61 2.08
N GLN A 75 -0.76 -3.62 2.73
CA GLN A 75 -0.35 -3.73 4.14
C GLN A 75 -1.57 -3.93 5.06
N LYS A 76 -2.64 -3.15 4.88
CA LYS A 76 -3.89 -3.31 5.64
C LYS A 76 -4.53 -4.69 5.43
N GLN A 77 -4.52 -5.18 4.19
CA GLN A 77 -5.03 -6.53 3.89
C GLN A 77 -4.20 -7.60 4.59
N LEU A 78 -2.87 -7.45 4.60
CA LEU A 78 -1.98 -8.39 5.27
C LEU A 78 -2.23 -8.42 6.79
N GLU A 79 -2.39 -7.26 7.42
CA GLU A 79 -2.73 -7.17 8.86
C GLU A 79 -4.08 -7.83 9.16
N ALA A 80 -5.10 -7.62 8.31
CA ALA A 80 -6.41 -8.23 8.46
C ALA A 80 -6.34 -9.77 8.34
N GLU A 81 -5.61 -10.29 7.37
CA GLU A 81 -5.42 -11.74 7.20
C GLU A 81 -4.59 -12.36 8.34
N GLN A 82 -3.57 -11.64 8.85
CA GLN A 82 -2.86 -12.08 10.05
C GLN A 82 -3.79 -12.19 11.25
N GLY A 83 -4.68 -11.21 11.45
CA GLY A 83 -5.72 -11.26 12.49
C GLY A 83 -6.62 -12.49 12.38
N LYS A 84 -7.10 -12.80 11.17
CA LYS A 84 -7.90 -14.02 10.91
C LYS A 84 -7.12 -15.30 11.22
N VAL A 85 -5.85 -15.37 10.83
CA VAL A 85 -5.00 -16.54 11.13
C VAL A 85 -4.86 -16.73 12.64
N THR A 86 -4.64 -15.65 13.40
CA THR A 86 -4.58 -15.72 14.87
C THR A 86 -5.89 -16.21 15.46
N GLU A 87 -7.03 -15.69 14.99
CA GLU A 87 -8.35 -16.10 15.46
C GLU A 87 -8.61 -17.60 15.18
N LEU A 88 -8.42 -18.03 13.93
CA LEU A 88 -8.62 -19.43 13.53
C LEU A 88 -7.69 -20.39 14.25
N THR A 89 -6.46 -19.96 14.53
CA THR A 89 -5.50 -20.72 15.35
C THR A 89 -6.03 -20.90 16.77
N GLY A 90 -6.56 -19.84 17.38
CA GLY A 90 -7.18 -19.91 18.70
C GLY A 90 -8.41 -20.82 18.74
N GLN A 91 -9.27 -20.74 17.73
CA GLN A 91 -10.45 -21.61 17.60
C GLN A 91 -10.04 -23.09 17.46
N ARG A 92 -9.05 -23.37 16.61
CA ARG A 92 -8.49 -24.73 16.45
C ARG A 92 -7.99 -25.28 17.79
N ASP A 93 -7.24 -24.49 18.55
CA ASP A 93 -6.66 -24.93 19.83
C ASP A 93 -7.75 -25.18 20.88
N ALA A 94 -8.78 -24.35 20.92
CA ALA A 94 -9.96 -24.57 21.77
C ALA A 94 -10.68 -25.87 21.39
N HIS A 95 -10.91 -26.12 20.10
CA HIS A 95 -11.52 -27.36 19.63
C HIS A 95 -10.67 -28.60 19.94
N ALA A 96 -9.35 -28.51 19.79
CA ALA A 96 -8.44 -29.60 20.14
C ALA A 96 -8.57 -29.97 21.63
N LYS A 97 -8.62 -28.98 22.52
CA LYS A 97 -8.85 -29.20 23.95
C LYS A 97 -10.20 -29.87 24.24
N THR A 98 -11.27 -29.41 23.59
CA THR A 98 -12.60 -30.04 23.74
C THR A 98 -12.59 -31.50 23.26
N ILE A 99 -11.88 -31.81 22.18
CA ILE A 99 -11.72 -33.19 21.69
C ILE A 99 -11.01 -34.04 22.73
N ASP A 100 -9.92 -33.55 23.32
CA ASP A 100 -9.18 -34.28 24.38
C ASP A 100 -10.07 -34.57 25.60
N GLU A 101 -10.87 -33.60 26.03
CA GLU A 101 -11.85 -33.76 27.13
C GLU A 101 -12.93 -34.80 26.80
N HIS A 102 -13.44 -34.80 25.57
CA HIS A 102 -14.41 -35.79 25.11
C HIS A 102 -13.80 -37.19 25.01
N VAL A 103 -12.57 -37.31 24.53
CA VAL A 103 -11.83 -38.59 24.48
C VAL A 103 -11.64 -39.16 25.89
N ALA A 104 -11.25 -38.32 26.85
CA ALA A 104 -11.12 -38.73 28.25
C ALA A 104 -12.47 -39.22 28.83
N THR A 105 -13.55 -38.48 28.55
CA THR A 105 -14.91 -38.85 28.99
C THR A 105 -15.36 -40.18 28.39
N ILE A 106 -15.11 -40.41 27.10
CA ILE A 106 -15.41 -41.68 26.43
C ILE A 106 -14.62 -42.83 27.07
N ALA A 107 -13.35 -42.61 27.40
CA ALA A 107 -12.53 -43.63 28.06
C ALA A 107 -13.09 -44.00 29.45
N ASP A 108 -13.51 -43.01 30.23
CA ASP A 108 -14.10 -43.25 31.55
C ASP A 108 -15.46 -43.97 31.46
N LEU A 109 -16.36 -43.51 30.58
CA LEU A 109 -17.65 -44.17 30.34
C LEU A 109 -17.50 -45.62 29.88
N ARG A 110 -16.51 -45.92 29.02
CA ARG A 110 -16.18 -47.30 28.64
C ARG A 110 -15.78 -48.14 29.84
N LYS A 111 -14.95 -47.60 30.74
CA LYS A 111 -14.54 -48.30 31.97
C LYS A 111 -15.74 -48.57 32.88
N GLN A 112 -16.64 -47.60 33.04
CA GLN A 112 -17.86 -47.76 33.84
C GLN A 112 -18.79 -48.84 33.25
N LEU A 113 -18.96 -48.86 31.92
CA LEU A 113 -19.78 -49.86 31.23
C LEU A 113 -19.25 -51.28 31.45
N GLU A 114 -17.93 -51.48 31.34
CA GLU A 114 -17.32 -52.79 31.58
C GLU A 114 -17.46 -53.23 33.05
N ALA A 115 -17.31 -52.32 34.01
CA ALA A 115 -17.54 -52.62 35.43
C ALA A 115 -19.02 -53.01 35.72
N ALA A 116 -19.97 -52.33 35.08
CA ALA A 116 -21.39 -52.66 35.21
C ALA A 116 -21.72 -54.06 34.65
N LYS A 117 -21.16 -54.43 33.49
CA LYS A 117 -21.34 -55.78 32.92
C LYS A 117 -20.83 -56.89 33.85
N VAL A 118 -19.68 -56.69 34.50
CA VAL A 118 -19.11 -57.67 35.43
C VAL A 118 -20.01 -57.87 36.66
N THR A 119 -20.56 -56.79 37.20
CA THR A 119 -21.43 -56.85 38.39
C THR A 119 -22.78 -57.52 38.11
N ASP A 120 -23.34 -57.34 36.91
CA ASP A 120 -24.57 -58.05 36.51
C ASP A 120 -24.34 -59.53 36.22
N ASN A 121 -23.18 -59.92 35.67
CA ASN A 121 -22.82 -61.33 35.48
C ASN A 121 -22.60 -62.06 36.82
N ALA A 122 -21.97 -61.39 37.79
CA ALA A 122 -21.75 -61.94 39.13
C ALA A 122 -23.06 -62.19 39.90
N LYS A 123 -24.13 -61.41 39.65
CA LYS A 123 -25.46 -61.61 40.27
C LYS A 123 -26.27 -62.75 39.64
N LYS A 124 -25.90 -63.25 38.45
CA LYS A 124 -26.60 -64.35 37.74
C LYS A 124 -26.01 -65.74 38.02
N GLN A 125 -24.87 -65.84 38.70
CA GLN A 125 -24.40 -67.14 39.19
C GLN A 125 -25.18 -67.52 40.48
N PRO A 126 -25.96 -68.62 40.47
CA PRO A 126 -26.58 -69.11 41.70
C PRO A 126 -25.47 -69.63 42.62
N THR A 127 -25.47 -69.20 43.87
CA THR A 127 -24.72 -69.85 44.95
C THR A 127 -25.33 -71.23 45.22
N ALA A 128 -24.96 -72.21 44.41
CA ALA A 128 -25.02 -73.63 44.72
C ALA A 128 -23.58 -74.06 45.06
N ASN A 129 -23.26 -74.73 46.15
CA ASN A 129 -24.04 -75.46 47.13
C ASN A 129 -23.19 -75.61 48.42
N LYS A 130 -23.85 -76.04 49.50
CA LYS A 130 -23.28 -76.55 50.77
C LYS A 130 -22.28 -77.70 50.60
#